data_AF-A0A9Q4XI26-F1
#
_entry.id   AF-A0A9Q4XI26-F1
#
_cell.length_a   1.000
_cell.length_b   1.000
_cell.length_c   1.000
_cell.angle_alpha   90.00
_cell.angle_beta   90.00
_cell.angle_gamma   90.00
#
_symmetry.space_group_name_H-M   'P 1'
#
loop_
_entity.id
_entity.type
_entity.pdbx_description
1 polymer ?
#
loop_
_entity_poly.entity_id
_entity_poly.type
_entity_poly.pdbx_seq_one_letter_code
_entity_poly.pdbx_strand_id
1 'polypeptide(L)' 'NRCSLELTDDEITISPLNHLRMDHWVGEGISDSAIITLKANCSDEVLGASIKKAFTRCISRKTIT' A
#
# COMPACT_ATOMS: atom_id res chain seq x y z
N ASN A 1 -5.27 -4.46 7.52
CA ASN A 1 -4.30 -3.83 6.60
C ASN A 1 -4.93 -2.65 5.91
N ARG A 2 -4.16 -1.60 5.64
CA ARG A 2 -4.59 -0.41 4.91
C ARG A 2 -3.49 -0.01 3.93
N CYS A 3 -3.89 0.44 2.75
CA CYS A 3 -3.01 1.12 1.80
C CYS A 3 -3.57 2.52 1.56
N SER A 4 -2.72 3.50 1.28
CA SER A 4 -3.14 4.75 0.64
C SER A 4 -3.06 4.60 -0.87
N LEU A 5 -3.98 5.26 -1.58
CA LEU A 5 -3.90 5.44 -3.02
C LEU A 5 -3.86 6.94 -3.30
N GLU A 6 -3.01 7.32 -4.23
CA GLU A 6 -2.90 8.67 -4.76
C GLU A 6 -2.84 8.60 -6.28
N LEU A 7 -3.48 9.56 -6.94
CA LEU A 7 -3.47 9.71 -8.39
C LEU A 7 -2.92 11.11 -8.72
N THR A 8 -1.75 11.15 -9.34
CA THR A 8 -1.06 12.39 -9.72
C THR A 8 -0.40 12.19 -11.07
N ASP A 9 -0.53 13.16 -11.99
CA ASP A 9 0.15 13.17 -13.30
C ASP A 9 0.11 11.84 -14.07
N ASP A 10 -1.09 11.25 -14.20
CA ASP A 10 -1.35 9.95 -14.85
C ASP A 10 -0.63 8.75 -14.21
N GLU A 11 -0.28 8.86 -12.93
CA GLU A 11 0.28 7.77 -12.15
C GLU A 11 -0.56 7.49 -10.90
N ILE A 12 -0.87 6.21 -10.70
CA ILE A 12 -1.48 5.70 -9.48
C ILE A 12 -0.35 5.18 -8.60
N THR A 13 -0.22 5.75 -7.41
CA THR A 13 0.69 5.28 -6.37
C THR A 13 -0.10 4.56 -5.28
N ILE A 14 0.28 3.32 -4.98
CA ILE A 14 -0.30 2.50 -3.92
C ILE A 14 0.76 2.29 -2.84
N SER A 15 0.56 2.91 -1.68
CA SER A 15 1.50 2.82 -0.56
C SER A 15 0.92 1.94 0.54
N PRO A 16 1.52 0.77 0.83
CA PRO A 16 1.12 -0.04 1.97
C PRO A 16 1.44 0.67 3.27
N LEU A 17 0.69 0.39 4.35
CA LEU A 17 0.89 1.02 5.65
C LEU A 17 1.19 0.00 6.75
N ASN A 18 1.94 0.45 7.74
CA ASN A 18 2.20 -0.26 8.99
C ASN A 18 1.02 -0.06 9.96
N HIS A 19 0.39 -1.16 10.38
CA HIS A 19 -0.68 -1.14 11.38
C HIS A 19 -0.08 -1.11 12.79
N LEU A 20 -0.05 0.08 13.39
CA LEU A 20 0.58 0.30 14.71
C LEU A 20 -0.37 0.03 15.87
N ARG A 21 -1.63 0.45 15.77
CA ARG A 21 -2.68 0.27 16.81
C ARG A 21 -4.02 0.04 16.14
N MET A 22 -5.02 -0.37 16.92
CA MET A 22 -6.33 -0.84 16.45
C MET A 22 -6.90 -0.02 15.27
N ASP A 23 -6.91 1.30 15.37
CA ASP A 23 -7.41 2.25 14.38
C ASP A 23 -6.33 3.17 13.78
N HIS A 24 -5.04 2.85 13.96
CA HIS A 24 -3.93 3.70 13.57
C HIS A 24 -2.95 3.02 12.61
N TRP A 25 -2.79 3.60 11.41
CA TRP A 25 -1.85 3.18 10.37
C TRP A 25 -0.92 4.32 10.00
N VAL A 26 0.35 4.01 9.80
CA VAL A 26 1.38 4.97 9.39
C VAL A 26 2.23 4.41 8.25
N GLY A 27 2.94 5.27 7.53
CA GLY A 27 3.94 4.85 6.56
C GLY A 27 5.28 4.41 7.18
N GLU A 28 5.53 4.74 8.45
CA GLU A 28 6.81 4.44 9.10
C GLU A 28 7.10 2.92 9.15
N GLY A 29 8.32 2.55 8.74
CA GLY A 29 8.78 1.17 8.67
C GLY A 29 8.39 0.45 7.37
N ILE A 30 7.64 1.10 6.47
CA ILE A 30 7.41 0.62 5.11
C ILE A 30 8.59 1.09 4.23
N SER A 31 9.21 0.17 3.51
CA SER A 31 10.26 0.50 2.54
C SER A 31 9.66 1.15 1.28
N ASP A 32 10.36 2.08 0.66
CA ASP A 32 9.98 2.65 -0.64
C ASP A 32 9.81 1.58 -1.72
N SER A 33 10.60 0.51 -1.66
CA SER A 33 10.46 -0.65 -2.57
C SER A 33 9.11 -1.40 -2.44
N ALA A 34 8.39 -1.18 -1.34
CA ALA A 34 7.07 -1.73 -1.12
C ALA A 34 5.96 -0.92 -1.81
N ILE A 35 6.25 0.32 -2.19
CA ILE A 35 5.33 1.17 -2.95
C ILE A 35 5.16 0.59 -4.37
N ILE A 36 3.96 0.68 -4.91
CA ILE A 36 3.65 0.29 -6.29
C ILE A 36 3.20 1.53 -7.04
N THR A 37 3.80 1.80 -8.19
CA THR A 37 3.38 2.85 -9.10
C THR A 37 2.91 2.22 -10.42
N LEU A 38 1.77 2.67 -10.93
CA LEU A 38 1.18 2.25 -12.19
C LEU A 38 0.83 3.49 -13.01
N LYS A 39 0.72 3.35 -14.33
CA LYS A 39 0.04 4.35 -15.14
C LYS A 39 -1.47 4.32 -14.89
N ALA A 40 -2.12 5.47 -14.86
CA ALA A 40 -3.55 5.62 -14.60
C ALA A 40 -4.43 4.95 -15.67
N ASN A 41 -3.91 4.78 -16.88
CA ASN A 41 -4.57 4.06 -17.97
C ASN A 41 -4.39 2.53 -17.92
N CYS A 42 -3.90 1.97 -16.80
CA CYS A 42 -3.82 0.53 -16.62
C CYS A 42 -5.23 -0.11 -16.62
N SER A 43 -5.31 -1.40 -16.95
CA SER A 43 -6.59 -2.11 -16.90
C SER A 43 -7.01 -2.39 -15.45
N ASP A 44 -8.31 -2.61 -15.24
CA ASP A 44 -8.88 -2.94 -13.93
C ASP A 44 -8.25 -4.22 -13.35
N GLU A 45 -7.90 -5.20 -14.19
CA GLU A 45 -7.21 -6.42 -13.76
C GLU A 45 -5.81 -6.12 -13.20
N VAL A 46 -5.06 -5.23 -13.88
CA VAL A 46 -3.73 -4.81 -13.42
C VAL A 46 -3.83 -4.01 -12.13
N LEU A 47 -4.78 -3.09 -12.05
CA LEU A 47 -5.03 -2.30 -10.84
C LEU A 47 -5.40 -3.21 -9.67
N GLY A 48 -6.37 -4.12 -9.85
CA GLY A 48 -6.82 -5.06 -8.84
C GLY A 48 -5.71 -6.01 -8.37
N ALA A 49 -4.91 -6.56 -9.29
CA ALA A 49 -3.76 -7.39 -8.94
C ALA A 49 -2.70 -6.62 -8.14
N SER A 50 -2.47 -5.36 -8.49
CA SER A 50 -1.51 -4.49 -7.82
C SER A 50 -1.97 -4.09 -6.42
N ILE A 51 -3.25 -3.77 -6.24
CA ILE A 51 -3.84 -3.53 -4.91
C ILE A 51 -3.69 -4.78 -4.02
N LYS A 52 -4.01 -5.98 -4.55
CA LYS A 52 -3.81 -7.24 -3.82
C LYS A 52 -2.34 -7.42 -3.42
N LYS A 53 -1.41 -7.11 -4.33
CA LYS A 53 0.04 -7.19 -4.07
C LYS A 53 0.51 -6.16 -3.05
N ALA A 54 -0.04 -4.95 -3.04
CA ALA A 54 0.26 -3.94 -2.02
C ALA A 54 -0.19 -4.43 -0.63
N PHE A 55 -1.36 -5.07 -0.52
CA PHE A 55 -1.84 -5.61 0.76
C PHE A 55 -0.92 -6.68 1.37
N THR A 56 -0.18 -7.47 0.56
CA THR A 56 0.80 -8.44 1.08
C THR A 56 2.08 -7.78 1.60
N ARG A 57 2.28 -6.49 1.32
CA ARG A 57 3.44 -5.70 1.75
C ARG A 57 3.15 -4.85 2.98
N CYS A 58 1.88 -4.73 3.39
CA CYS A 58 1.52 -4.14 4.67
C CYS A 58 2.14 -4.94 5.80
N ILE A 59 2.63 -4.24 6.82
CA ILE A 59 3.17 -4.85 8.03
C ILE A 59 2.25 -4.55 9.21
N SER A 60 2.28 -5.42 10.20
CA SER A 60 1.70 -5.17 11.52
C SER A 60 2.70 -5.68 12.53
N ARG A 61 3.17 -4.82 13.43
CA ARG A 61 3.95 -5.29 14.58
C ARG A 61 3.00 -6.09 15.46
N LYS A 62 3.15 -7.41 15.48
CA LYS A 62 2.65 -8.20 16.61
C LYS A 62 3.48 -7.78 17.81
N THR A 63 2.88 -7.10 18.76
CA THR A 63 3.48 -6.97 20.09
C THR A 63 3.69 -8.39 20.61
N ILE A 64 4.93 -8.86 20.61
CA ILE A 64 5.30 -10.04 21.39
C ILE A 64 5.27 -9.54 22.83
N THR A 65 4.10 -9.66 23.47
CA THR A 65 3.96 -9.61 24.93
C THR A 65 4.42 -10.91 25.53
#